data_AF-A0A9E4D543-F1
#
_entry.id   AF-A0A9E4D543-F1
#
_cell.length_a   1.000
_cell.length_b   1.000
_cell.length_c   1.000
_cell.angle_alpha   90.00
_cell.angle_beta   90.00
_cell.angle_gamma   90.00
#
_symmetry.space_group_name_H-M   'P 1'
#
loop_
_entity.id
_entity.type
_entity.pdbx_description
1 polymer ?
#
loop_
_entity_poly.entity_id
_entity_poly.type
_entity_poly.pdbx_seq_one_letter_code
_entity_poly.pdbx_strand_id
1 'polypeptide(L)' 'ASTEEESHSAGLLEHPQYTRPAVWEGREIPAVLLSGNHAEIAKWRRAEAERLTRERRPDLWARHETGRD' A
#
# COMPACT_ATOMS: atom_id res chain seq x y z
N ALA A 1 17.01 9.87 -7.56
CA ALA A 1 16.10 8.77 -7.90
C ALA A 1 15.84 8.04 -6.60
N SER A 2 14.63 8.11 -6.05
CA SER A 2 14.33 7.58 -4.72
C SER A 2 13.82 6.14 -4.84
N THR A 3 14.68 5.19 -4.51
CA THR A 3 14.44 3.74 -4.50
C THR A 3 14.01 3.27 -3.11
N GLU A 4 13.06 3.96 -2.47
CA GLU A 4 12.59 3.58 -1.12
C GLU A 4 11.38 2.62 -1.13
N GLU A 5 10.75 2.41 -2.28
CA GLU A 5 9.65 1.45 -2.49
C GLU A 5 10.10 0.36 -3.48
N GLU A 6 11.14 -0.40 -3.10
CA GLU A 6 11.45 -1.68 -3.74
C GLU A 6 10.53 -2.74 -3.13
N SER A 7 9.68 -3.35 -3.96
CA SER A 7 8.49 -4.16 -3.62
C SER A 7 8.63 -5.32 -2.63
N HIS A 8 9.82 -5.55 -2.06
CA HIS A 8 10.10 -6.63 -1.12
C HIS A 8 11.07 -6.26 0.02
N SER A 9 11.56 -5.01 0.09
CA SER A 9 12.59 -4.63 1.07
C SER A 9 12.09 -4.68 2.53
N ALA A 10 10.79 -4.52 2.75
CA ALA A 10 10.16 -4.49 4.08
C ALA A 10 9.25 -5.70 4.39
N GLY A 11 9.26 -6.76 3.57
CA GLY A 11 8.39 -7.94 3.77
C GLY A 11 6.90 -7.70 3.51
N LEU A 12 6.55 -6.58 2.86
CA LEU A 12 5.19 -6.27 2.41
C LEU A 12 5.11 -6.24 0.88
N LEU A 13 3.93 -6.54 0.35
CA LEU A 13 3.56 -6.22 -1.02
C LEU A 13 3.37 -4.71 -1.20
N GLU A 14 3.55 -4.25 -2.43
CA GLU A 14 3.25 -2.87 -2.80
C GLU A 14 1.76 -2.54 -2.66
N HIS A 15 1.51 -1.28 -2.31
CA HIS A 15 0.18 -0.72 -2.24
C HIS A 15 -0.41 -0.54 -3.66
N PRO A 16 -1.75 -0.55 -3.81
CA PRO A 16 -2.39 -0.37 -5.10
C PRO A 16 -2.15 1.03 -5.63
N GLN A 17 -1.84 1.08 -6.92
CA GLN A 17 -1.56 2.32 -7.64
C GLN A 17 -2.82 2.79 -8.38
N TYR A 18 -3.05 4.09 -8.34
CA TYR A 18 -4.17 4.75 -9.01
C TYR A 18 -3.63 5.83 -9.93
N THR A 19 -4.31 6.00 -11.06
CA THR A 19 -4.04 7.07 -12.02
C THR A 19 -5.35 7.57 -12.58
N ARG A 20 -5.30 8.64 -13.37
CA ARG A 20 -6.48 9.22 -14.01
C ARG A 20 -7.10 8.21 -14.99
N PRO A 21 -8.44 8.25 -15.20
CA PRO A 21 -9.43 9.19 -14.64
C PRO A 21 -9.85 8.90 -13.20
N ALA A 22 -10.52 9.86 -12.54
CA ALA A 22 -10.96 9.72 -11.13
C ALA A 22 -11.97 8.58 -10.90
N VAL A 23 -12.73 8.22 -11.94
CA VAL A 23 -13.64 7.07 -11.96
C VAL A 23 -13.35 6.25 -13.21
N TRP A 24 -13.09 4.96 -13.03
CA TRP A 24 -12.84 4.02 -14.12
C TRP A 24 -13.65 2.74 -13.90
N GLU A 25 -14.45 2.35 -14.89
CA GLU A 25 -15.36 1.18 -14.80
C GLU A 25 -16.24 1.18 -13.53
N GLY A 26 -16.71 2.36 -13.10
CA GLY A 26 -17.53 2.51 -11.89
C GLY A 26 -16.75 2.42 -10.56
N ARG A 27 -15.41 2.37 -10.60
CA ARG A 27 -14.54 2.37 -9.43
C ARG A 27 -13.90 3.75 -9.26
N GLU A 28 -14.02 4.31 -8.07
CA GLU A 28 -13.46 5.63 -7.75
C GLU A 28 -12.07 5.51 -7.12
N ILE A 29 -11.23 6.53 -7.33
CA ILE A 29 -9.98 6.68 -6.58
C ILE A 29 -10.34 6.96 -5.11
N PRO A 30 -9.73 6.25 -4.13
CA PRO A 30 -9.93 6.53 -2.72
C PRO A 30 -9.73 8.01 -2.38
N ALA A 31 -10.72 8.63 -1.71
CA ALA A 31 -10.71 10.08 -1.45
C ALA A 31 -9.46 10.57 -0.69
N VAL A 32 -8.86 9.72 0.16
CA VAL A 32 -7.60 10.03 0.85
C VAL A 32 -6.46 10.33 -0.13
N LEU A 33 -6.40 9.66 -1.28
CA LEU A 33 -5.41 9.88 -2.33
C LEU A 33 -5.63 11.19 -3.09
N LEU A 34 -6.82 11.79 -2.98
CA LEU A 34 -7.17 13.07 -3.58
C LEU A 34 -7.02 14.24 -2.60
N SER A 35 -6.69 13.98 -1.33
CA SER A 35 -6.73 14.98 -0.26
C SER A 35 -5.53 15.94 -0.24
N GLY A 36 -4.41 15.58 -0.88
CA GLY A 36 -3.13 16.28 -0.74
C GLY A 36 -2.48 16.14 0.64
N ASN A 37 -3.11 15.44 1.59
CA ASN A 37 -2.53 15.18 2.91
C ASN A 37 -1.55 14.00 2.82
N HIS A 38 -0.27 14.32 2.67
CA HIS A 38 0.80 13.32 2.54
C HIS A 38 0.89 12.34 3.71
N ALA A 39 0.58 12.76 4.94
CA ALA A 39 0.62 11.88 6.11
C ALA A 39 -0.49 10.84 6.06
N GLU A 40 -1.72 11.25 5.74
CA GLU A 40 -2.85 10.32 5.59
C GLU A 40 -2.68 9.40 4.38
N ILE A 41 -2.10 9.91 3.28
CA ILE A 41 -1.76 9.08 2.12
C ILE A 41 -0.74 8.00 2.51
N ALA A 42 0.36 8.35 3.19
CA ALA A 42 1.37 7.39 3.61
C ALA A 42 0.79 6.32 4.55
N LYS A 43 -0.04 6.74 5.52
CA LYS A 43 -0.75 5.83 6.43
C LYS A 43 -1.67 4.87 5.67
N TRP A 44 -2.43 5.38 4.71
CA TRP A 44 -3.33 4.57 3.89
C TRP A 44 -2.56 3.56 3.03
N ARG A 45 -1.48 4.00 2.36
CA ARG A 45 -0.63 3.12 1.54
C ARG A 45 -0.04 1.99 2.36
N ARG A 46 0.46 2.29 3.56
CA ARG A 46 0.98 1.28 4.49
C ARG A 46 -0.09 0.27 4.91
N ALA A 47 -1.27 0.74 5.31
CA ALA A 47 -2.36 -0.13 5.73
C ALA A 47 -2.82 -1.06 4.59
N GLU A 48 -2.86 -0.54 3.36
CA GLU A 48 -3.28 -1.32 2.20
C GLU A 48 -2.20 -2.34 1.77
N ALA A 49 -0.92 -1.98 1.84
CA ALA A 49 0.19 -2.91 1.68
C ALA A 49 0.13 -4.06 2.71
N GLU A 50 -0.08 -3.75 3.99
CA GLU A 50 -0.25 -4.73 5.07
C GLU A 50 -1.46 -5.65 4.81
N ARG A 51 -2.61 -5.07 4.44
CA ARG A 51 -3.84 -5.81 4.11
C ARG A 51 -3.62 -6.79 2.96
N LEU A 52 -3.05 -6.32 1.84
CA LEU A 52 -2.78 -7.14 0.67
C LEU A 52 -1.78 -8.25 0.97
N THR A 53 -0.74 -7.95 1.76
CA THR A 53 0.26 -8.94 2.15
C THR A 53 -0.36 -10.04 3.00
N ARG A 54 -1.13 -9.68 4.02
CA ARG A 54 -1.83 -10.65 4.88
C ARG A 54 -2.78 -11.55 4.10
N GLU A 55 -3.50 -11.00 3.13
CA GLU A 55 -4.47 -11.76 2.31
C GLU A 55 -3.81 -12.66 1.25
N ARG A 56 -2.76 -12.17 0.58
CA ARG A 56 -2.20 -12.81 -0.63
C ARG A 56 -0.88 -13.53 -0.40
N ARG A 57 -0.12 -13.13 0.62
CA ARG A 57 1.21 -13.62 0.97
C ARG A 57 1.37 -13.79 2.47
N PRO A 58 0.61 -14.72 3.09
CA PRO A 58 0.71 -14.99 4.53
C PRO A 58 2.13 -15.38 4.98
N ASP A 59 2.93 -15.94 4.07
CA ASP A 59 4.35 -16.24 4.28
C ASP A 59 5.20 -14.97 4.47
N LEU A 60 4.93 -13.91 3.69
CA LEU A 60 5.58 -12.61 3.87
C LEU A 60 5.05 -11.88 5.10
N TRP A 61 3.74 -11.98 5.34
CA TRP A 61 3.09 -11.40 6.53
C TRP A 61 3.69 -11.94 7.84
N ALA A 62 3.89 -13.25 7.95
CA ALA A 62 4.51 -13.85 9.14
C ALA A 62 5.93 -13.32 9.39
N ARG A 63 6.72 -13.13 8.32
CA ARG A 63 8.07 -12.54 8.41
C ARG A 63 8.03 -11.07 8.84
N HIS A 64 7.06 -10.31 8.34
CA HIS A 64 6.86 -8.91 8.69
C HIS A 64 6.50 -8.74 10.17
N GLU A 65 5.58 -9.56 10.69
CA GLU A 65 5.20 -9.54 12.11
C GLU A 65 6.36 -9.98 13.02
N THR A 66 7.13 -11.00 12.62
CA THR A 66 8.28 -11.47 13.41
C THR A 66 9.39 -10.42 13.52
N GLY A 67 9.55 -9.55 12.53
CA GLY A 67 10.52 -8.44 12.58
C GLY A 67 9.99 -7.17 13.28
N ARG A 68 8.74 -7.19 13.75
CA ARG A 68 8.10 -6.08 14.46
C ARG A 68 8.20 -6.20 15.97
N ASP A 69 8.41 -7.43 16.46
CA ASP A 69 8.72 -7.79 17.85
C ASP A 69 10.21 -7.61 18.18
#